data_AF-A0A3C0TZ86-F1
#
_entry.id   AF-A0A3C0TZ86-F1
#
_cell.length_a   1.000
_cell.length_b   1.000
_cell.length_c   1.000
_cell.angle_alpha   90.00
_cell.angle_beta   90.00
_cell.angle_gamma   90.00
#
_symmetry.space_group_name_H-M   'P 1'
#
loop_
_entity.id
_entity.type
_entity.pdbx_description
1 polymer ?
#
loop_
_entity_poly.entity_id
_entity_poly.type
_entity_poly.pdbx_seq_one_letter_code
_entity_poly.pdbx_strand_id
1 'polypeptide(L)'
;MARLFINPHHKMGHINAEIQSHFSEHLGRCIYEGLYVGKDSSIPNVNGMRKDVVQALRKINIPALRWPGGCFADEYHWKDGIG
;
A
#
# COMPACT_ATOMS: atom_id res chain seq x y z
N MET A 1 -6.22 37.12 -12.69
CA MET A 1 -7.25 36.07 -12.91
C MET A 1 -6.66 35.02 -13.84
N ALA A 2 -6.75 33.73 -13.50
CA ALA A 2 -6.31 32.66 -14.40
C ALA A 2 -7.49 32.17 -15.24
N ARG A 3 -7.24 31.79 -16.50
CA ARG A 3 -8.22 31.18 -17.40
C ARG A 3 -7.70 29.83 -17.87
N LEU A 4 -8.50 28.78 -17.68
CA LEU A 4 -8.17 27.41 -18.12
C LEU A 4 -9.09 27.00 -19.28
N PHE A 5 -8.56 26.24 -20.24
CA PHE A 5 -9.33 25.64 -21.33
C PHE A 5 -9.09 24.14 -21.35
N ILE A 6 -10.16 23.34 -21.45
CA ILE A 6 -10.11 21.88 -21.49
C ILE A 6 -10.66 21.44 -22.85
N ASN A 7 -9.84 20.75 -23.64
CA ASN A 7 -10.25 20.19 -24.93
C ASN A 7 -10.31 18.65 -24.85
N PRO A 8 -11.50 18.03 -24.81
CA PRO A 8 -11.63 16.57 -24.69
C PRO A 8 -11.18 15.80 -25.94
N HIS A 9 -11.01 16.48 -27.08
CA HIS A 9 -10.51 15.88 -28.32
C HIS A 9 -8.98 15.82 -28.40
N HIS A 10 -8.27 16.54 -27.52
CA HIS A 10 -6.81 16.54 -27.47
C HIS A 10 -6.33 15.64 -26.32
N LYS A 11 -6.16 14.34 -26.60
CA LYS A 11 -5.63 13.36 -25.63
C LYS A 11 -4.11 13.33 -25.66
N MET A 12 -3.46 13.52 -24.51
CA MET A 12 -1.99 13.46 -24.39
C MET A 12 -1.45 12.04 -24.15
N GLY A 13 -2.23 11.16 -23.52
CA GLY A 13 -1.80 9.81 -23.19
C GLY A 13 -2.78 9.06 -22.30
N HIS A 14 -2.36 7.90 -21.81
CA HIS A 14 -3.10 7.08 -20.85
C HIS A 14 -2.51 7.25 -19.45
N ILE A 15 -3.38 7.49 -18.45
CA ILE A 15 -2.99 7.53 -17.04
C ILE A 15 -3.09 6.10 -16.52
N ASN A 16 -1.95 5.44 -16.38
CA ASN A 16 -1.87 4.11 -15.77
C ASN A 16 -2.34 4.16 -14.31
N ALA A 17 -3.05 3.12 -13.88
CA ALA A 17 -3.57 3.05 -12.51
C ALA A 17 -2.43 3.12 -11.50
N GLU A 18 -1.31 2.45 -11.79
CA GLU A 18 -0.12 2.27 -10.95
C GLU A 18 0.54 3.58 -10.50
N ILE A 19 0.21 4.72 -11.12
CA ILE A 19 0.58 6.05 -10.63
C ILE A 19 0.03 6.30 -9.21
N GLN A 20 -1.07 5.64 -8.84
CA GLN A 20 -1.71 5.70 -7.52
C GLN A 20 -1.29 4.54 -6.58
N SER A 21 -0.18 3.87 -6.88
CA SER A 21 0.35 2.78 -6.04
C SER A 21 0.84 3.26 -4.68
N HIS A 22 0.99 2.33 -3.76
CA HIS A 22 1.42 2.59 -2.38
C HIS A 22 2.70 1.82 -2.03
N PHE A 23 3.26 2.15 -0.88
CA PHE A 23 4.52 1.60 -0.39
C PHE A 23 4.42 1.21 1.08
N SER A 24 4.90 0.02 1.43
CA SER A 24 5.03 -0.46 2.81
C SER A 24 6.44 -1.01 3.07
N GLU A 25 6.96 -0.72 4.26
CA GLU A 25 8.30 -1.12 4.70
C GLU A 25 8.24 -1.68 6.11
N HIS A 26 9.17 -2.58 6.47
CA HIS A 26 9.41 -2.94 7.86
C HIS A 26 10.07 -1.78 8.62
N LEU A 27 9.32 -0.69 8.80
CA LEU A 27 9.78 0.54 9.43
C LEU A 27 8.72 1.06 10.41
N GLY A 28 9.14 1.24 11.67
CA GLY A 28 8.27 1.68 12.75
C GLY A 28 7.03 0.80 12.89
N ARG A 29 5.85 1.41 12.71
CA ARG A 29 4.54 0.74 12.85
C ARG A 29 3.83 0.49 11.52
N CYS A 30 4.55 0.54 10.40
CA CYS A 30 3.94 0.33 9.08
C CYS A 30 3.39 -1.10 8.95
N ILE A 31 4.22 -2.12 9.23
CA ILE A 31 3.78 -3.52 9.22
C ILE A 31 3.17 -3.91 10.57
N TYR A 32 3.94 -3.88 11.65
CA TYR A 32 3.48 -4.28 12.97
C TYR A 32 2.60 -3.17 13.61
N GLU A 33 1.43 -3.55 14.14
CA GLU A 33 0.32 -2.67 14.56
C GLU A 33 -0.45 -2.00 13.40
N GLY A 34 0.27 -1.53 12.37
CA GLY A 34 -0.31 -0.86 11.21
C GLY A 34 -1.13 -1.80 10.32
N LEU A 35 -0.49 -2.81 9.72
CA LEU A 35 -1.15 -3.78 8.85
C LEU A 35 -1.41 -5.11 9.56
N TYR A 36 -0.42 -5.60 10.30
CA TYR A 36 -0.42 -6.90 10.97
C TYR A 36 -0.45 -6.73 12.49
N VAL A 37 -1.41 -7.37 13.14
CA VAL A 37 -1.64 -7.37 14.59
C VAL A 37 -1.49 -8.76 15.23
N GLY A 38 -1.30 -9.81 14.42
CA GLY A 38 -1.30 -11.21 14.90
C GLY A 38 -2.70 -11.81 14.99
N LYS A 39 -2.79 -13.14 14.86
CA LYS A 39 -4.07 -13.88 14.79
C LYS A 39 -4.88 -13.78 16.09
N ASP A 40 -4.19 -13.75 17.23
CA ASP A 40 -4.81 -13.73 18.57
C ASP A 40 -5.08 -12.31 19.09
N SER A 41 -4.91 -11.28 18.24
CA SER A 41 -5.18 -9.90 18.62
C SER A 41 -6.67 -9.68 18.90
N SER A 42 -6.99 -8.84 19.89
CA SER A 42 -8.34 -8.34 20.13
C SER A 42 -8.83 -7.40 19.02
N ILE A 43 -7.92 -6.86 18.21
CA ILE A 43 -8.26 -6.03 17.04
C ILE A 43 -8.84 -6.94 15.94
N PRO A 44 -10.02 -6.63 15.38
CA PRO A 44 -10.64 -7.44 14.33
C PRO A 44 -9.71 -7.64 13.12
N ASN A 45 -9.34 -8.90 12.85
CA ASN A 45 -8.36 -9.26 11.84
C ASN A 45 -8.80 -10.47 11.01
N VAL A 46 -8.13 -10.68 9.88
CA VAL A 46 -8.17 -11.91 9.08
C VAL A 46 -6.74 -12.38 8.90
N ASN A 47 -6.41 -13.57 9.43
CA ASN A 47 -5.05 -14.12 9.41
C ASN A 47 -3.99 -13.17 10.03
N GLY A 48 -4.38 -12.37 11.02
CA GLY A 48 -3.54 -11.35 11.65
C GLY A 48 -3.51 -10.00 10.93
N MET A 49 -4.09 -9.87 9.73
CA MET A 49 -4.20 -8.60 9.02
C MET A 49 -5.42 -7.81 9.49
N ARG A 50 -5.24 -6.55 9.88
CA ARG A 50 -6.30 -5.68 10.37
C ARG A 50 -7.41 -5.45 9.34
N LYS A 51 -8.67 -5.73 9.71
CA LYS A 51 -9.81 -5.62 8.79
C LYS A 51 -10.10 -4.18 8.38
N ASP A 52 -10.03 -3.26 9.32
CA ASP A 52 -10.32 -1.83 9.10
C ASP A 52 -9.33 -1.21 8.09
N VAL A 53 -8.03 -1.48 8.24
CA VAL A 53 -7.00 -0.98 7.33
C VAL A 53 -7.13 -1.59 5.93
N VAL A 54 -7.31 -2.92 5.83
CA VAL A 54 -7.52 -3.58 4.52
C VAL A 54 -8.78 -3.05 3.83
N GLN A 55 -9.86 -2.81 4.57
CA GLN A 55 -11.09 -2.22 4.02
C GLN A 55 -10.86 -0.79 3.53
N ALA A 56 -10.07 0.03 4.24
CA ALA A 56 -9.72 1.37 3.80
C ALA A 56 -8.90 1.34 2.49
N LEU A 57 -7.89 0.47 2.41
CA LEU A 57 -7.08 0.31 1.19
C LEU A 57 -7.91 -0.17 -0.02
N ARG A 58 -8.90 -1.05 0.21
CA ARG A 58 -9.85 -1.46 -0.83
C ARG A 58 -10.73 -0.31 -1.31
N LYS A 59 -11.21 0.56 -0.41
CA LYS A 59 -12.06 1.72 -0.77
C LYS A 59 -11.36 2.70 -1.70
N ILE A 60 -10.03 2.83 -1.58
CA ILE A 60 -9.23 3.72 -2.43
C ILE A 60 -8.66 3.00 -3.67
N ASN A 61 -8.99 1.72 -3.87
CA ASN A 61 -8.60 0.93 -5.04
C ASN A 61 -7.09 0.97 -5.34
N ILE A 62 -6.24 0.66 -4.35
CA ILE A 62 -4.80 0.63 -4.60
C ILE A 62 -4.46 -0.39 -5.71
N PRO A 63 -3.74 0.01 -6.77
CA PRO A 63 -3.45 -0.86 -7.91
C PRO A 63 -2.25 -1.78 -7.63
N ALA A 64 -1.27 -1.28 -6.85
CA ALA A 64 -0.11 -2.04 -6.41
C ALA A 64 0.38 -1.55 -5.04
N LEU A 65 1.12 -2.43 -4.34
CA LEU A 65 1.75 -2.16 -3.06
C LEU A 65 3.19 -2.72 -3.08
N ARG A 66 4.19 -1.86 -2.93
CA ARG A 66 5.62 -2.24 -2.84
C ARG A 66 5.98 -2.68 -1.41
N TRP A 67 6.74 -3.78 -1.28
CA TRP A 67 7.28 -4.40 -0.04
C TRP A 67 8.55 -5.21 -0.40
N PRO A 68 9.56 -5.49 0.46
CA PRO A 68 9.70 -5.23 1.91
C PRO A 68 10.28 -3.86 2.27
N GLY A 69 10.75 -3.14 1.26
CA GLY A 69 10.82 -1.69 1.22
C GLY A 69 12.15 -1.01 1.53
N GLY A 70 12.29 0.19 0.96
CA GLY A 70 13.32 1.18 1.30
C GLY A 70 14.71 0.59 1.48
N CYS A 71 15.36 1.00 2.57
CA CYS A 71 16.66 0.49 2.98
C CYS A 71 16.55 -0.88 3.64
N PHE A 72 15.40 -1.21 4.24
CA PHE A 72 15.19 -2.52 4.85
C PHE A 72 15.36 -3.66 3.84
N ALA A 73 14.94 -3.44 2.59
CA ALA A 73 15.04 -4.43 1.52
C ALA A 73 16.48 -4.78 1.14
N ASP A 74 17.43 -3.86 1.29
CA ASP A 74 18.85 -4.10 1.02
C ASP A 74 19.51 -4.99 2.08
N GLU A 75 18.96 -5.03 3.30
CA GLU A 75 19.48 -5.80 4.43
C GLU A 75 18.70 -7.09 4.69
N TYR A 76 17.50 -7.21 4.12
CA TYR A 76 16.58 -8.30 4.43
C TYR A 76 16.89 -9.58 3.65
N HIS A 77 17.24 -10.63 4.39
CA HIS A 77 17.35 -11.99 3.86
C HIS A 77 15.99 -12.68 3.88
N TRP A 78 15.32 -12.77 2.72
CA TRP A 78 13.93 -13.27 2.62
C TRP A 78 13.68 -14.65 3.24
N LYS A 79 14.72 -15.50 3.33
CA LYS A 79 14.62 -16.83 3.94
C LYS A 79 14.30 -16.77 5.43
N ASP A 80 14.65 -15.68 6.11
CA ASP A 80 14.36 -15.48 7.53
C ASP A 80 12.86 -15.21 7.78
N GLY A 81 12.09 -14.91 6.72
CA GLY A 81 10.64 -14.70 6.79
C GLY A 81 9.77 -15.90 6.46
N ILE A 82 10.34 -17.08 6.27
CA ILE A 82 9.60 -18.30 5.88
C ILE A 82 10.00 -19.50 6.75
N GLY A 83 9.10 -20.48 6.88
CA GLY A 83 9.29 -21.70 7.67
C GLY A 83 8.03 -22.56 7.67
#